data_AF-A0AA92U6P9-F1
#
_entry.id   AF-A0AA92U6P9-F1
#
_cell.length_a   1.000
_cell.length_b   1.000
_cell.length_c   1.000
_cell.angle_alpha   90.00
_cell.angle_beta   90.00
_cell.angle_gamma   90.00
#
_symmetry.space_group_name_H-M   'P 1'
#
loop_
_entity.id
_entity.type
_entity.pdbx_description
1 polymer ?
#
loop_
_entity_poly.entity_id
_entity_poly.type
_entity_poly.pdbx_seq_one_letter_code
_entity_poly.pdbx_strand_id
1 'polypeptide(L)'
;MAPHRRDIRLLKEMGSNYIRISHYPQDDALLDTCDELGLLAWEEILIIDLVPDTPGYADNCERNLREIIRQHFNHPSIINWGYMNEILLCTP
;
A
#
# COMPACT_ATOMS: atom_id res chain seq x y z
N MET A 1 21.30 -3.25 -8.48
CA MET A 1 20.30 -2.93 -7.42
C MET A 1 19.07 -3.78 -7.66
N ALA A 2 18.45 -4.29 -6.60
CA ALA A 2 17.12 -4.91 -6.70
C ALA A 2 16.12 -3.87 -7.27
N PRO A 3 15.15 -4.29 -8.10
CA PRO A 3 14.28 -3.37 -8.85
C PRO A 3 13.53 -2.39 -7.94
N HIS A 4 12.93 -2.84 -6.83
CA HIS A 4 12.18 -1.98 -5.90
C HIS A 4 13.01 -0.85 -5.28
N ARG A 5 14.27 -1.14 -4.88
CA ARG A 5 15.17 -0.12 -4.32
C ARG A 5 15.55 0.95 -5.33
N ARG A 6 15.65 0.59 -6.61
CA ARG A 6 15.93 1.54 -7.69
C ARG A 6 14.74 2.49 -7.88
N ASP A 7 13.51 1.97 -7.87
CA ASP A 7 12.32 2.78 -8.13
C ASP A 7 12.12 3.84 -7.04
N ILE A 8 12.30 3.50 -5.76
CA ILE A 8 12.21 4.47 -4.65
C ILE A 8 13.32 5.51 -4.71
N ARG A 9 14.54 5.14 -5.13
CA ARG A 9 15.62 6.12 -5.33
C ARG A 9 15.28 7.12 -6.42
N LEU A 10 14.73 6.67 -7.54
CA LEU A 10 14.29 7.56 -8.62
C LEU A 10 13.20 8.53 -8.15
N LEU A 11 12.25 8.06 -7.34
CA LEU A 11 11.25 8.94 -6.72
C LEU A 11 11.89 9.99 -5.79
N LYS A 12 12.86 9.58 -4.96
CA LYS A 12 13.58 10.50 -4.08
C LYS A 12 14.37 11.54 -4.86
N GLU A 13 15.08 11.11 -5.90
CA GLU A 13 15.86 11.97 -6.80
C GLU A 13 14.97 12.97 -7.57
N MET A 14 13.74 12.57 -7.90
CA MET A 14 12.72 13.47 -8.46
C MET A 14 12.27 14.56 -7.48
N GLY A 15 12.56 14.40 -6.18
CA GLY A 15 12.18 15.34 -5.12
C GLY A 15 10.90 14.94 -4.36
N SER A 16 10.38 13.72 -4.57
CA SER A 16 9.24 13.23 -3.80
C SER A 16 9.60 12.98 -2.33
N ASN A 17 8.64 13.28 -1.45
CA ASN A 17 8.71 12.97 -0.02
C ASN A 17 7.59 12.03 0.43
N TYR A 18 6.75 11.57 -0.50
CA TYR A 18 5.57 10.76 -0.24
C TYR A 18 5.32 9.77 -1.38
N ILE A 19 4.91 8.56 -1.04
CA ILE A 19 4.48 7.52 -1.98
C ILE A 19 3.14 6.90 -1.54
N ARG A 20 2.25 6.66 -2.50
CA ARG A 20 1.09 5.80 -2.30
C ARG A 20 1.42 4.41 -2.85
N ILE A 21 1.47 3.43 -1.97
CA ILE A 21 1.65 2.00 -2.25
C ILE A 21 0.24 1.44 -2.49
N SER A 22 -0.21 1.57 -3.73
CA SER A 22 -1.55 1.19 -4.18
C SER A 22 -1.50 0.27 -5.39
N HIS A 23 -2.51 -0.56 -5.65
CA HIS A 23 -3.70 -0.82 -4.81
C HIS A 23 -3.54 -2.06 -3.92
N TYR A 24 -2.30 -2.52 -3.76
CA TYR A 24 -1.93 -3.68 -2.97
C TYR A 24 -0.66 -3.42 -2.17
N PRO A 25 -0.44 -4.16 -1.07
CA PRO A 25 0.83 -4.15 -0.34
C PRO A 25 1.97 -4.62 -1.24
N GLN A 26 3.16 -4.02 -1.07
CA GLN A 26 4.32 -4.32 -1.92
C GLN A 26 5.46 -4.97 -1.12
N ASP A 27 6.58 -5.22 -1.81
CA ASP A 27 7.75 -5.92 -1.28
C ASP A 27 8.45 -5.14 -0.15
N ASP A 28 8.95 -5.85 0.88
CA ASP A 28 9.69 -5.27 2.01
C ASP A 28 10.84 -4.37 1.56
N ALA A 29 11.52 -4.69 0.45
CA ALA A 29 12.64 -3.89 -0.04
C ALA A 29 12.21 -2.48 -0.46
N LEU A 30 10.95 -2.29 -0.84
CA LEU A 30 10.38 -0.97 -1.11
C LEU A 30 10.28 -0.16 0.19
N LEU A 31 9.62 -0.72 1.20
CA LEU A 31 9.38 -0.08 2.49
C LEU A 31 10.69 0.20 3.26
N ASP A 32 11.62 -0.77 3.26
CA ASP A 32 12.99 -0.57 3.77
C ASP A 32 13.65 0.66 3.12
N THR A 33 13.47 0.84 1.82
CA THR A 33 14.08 1.96 1.11
C THR A 33 13.35 3.28 1.42
N CYS A 34 12.04 3.26 1.63
CA CYS A 34 11.28 4.41 2.10
C CYS A 34 11.74 4.86 3.49
N ASP A 35 11.98 3.91 4.40
CA ASP A 35 12.54 4.18 5.73
C ASP A 35 13.96 4.75 5.64
N GLU A 36 14.83 4.13 4.85
CA GLU A 36 16.23 4.54 4.67
C GLU A 36 16.36 5.94 4.05
N LEU A 37 15.55 6.26 3.03
CA LEU A 37 15.66 7.52 2.27
C LEU A 37 14.75 8.64 2.78
N GLY A 38 13.87 8.34 3.73
CA GLY A 38 12.88 9.28 4.26
C GLY A 38 11.85 9.66 3.20
N LEU A 39 10.97 8.72 2.87
CA LEU A 39 9.70 8.98 2.18
C LEU A 39 8.56 8.51 3.07
N LEU A 40 7.53 9.34 3.21
CA LEU A 40 6.29 8.96 3.86
C LEU A 40 5.49 8.03 2.93
N ALA A 41 4.77 7.06 3.49
CA ALA A 41 4.05 6.06 2.75
C ALA A 41 2.58 5.93 3.21
N TRP A 42 1.69 5.73 2.24
CA TRP A 42 0.34 5.20 2.43
C TRP A 42 0.26 3.85 1.74
N GLU A 43 -0.02 2.79 2.50
CA GLU A 43 -0.25 1.44 1.96
C GLU A 43 -1.72 1.02 2.11
N GLU A 44 -2.23 0.27 1.13
CA GLU A 44 -3.63 -0.19 1.12
C GLU A 44 -3.83 -1.63 0.66
N ILE A 45 -4.96 -2.23 1.06
CA ILE A 45 -5.43 -3.51 0.53
C ILE A 45 -6.36 -3.35 -0.69
N LEU A 46 -6.50 -4.44 -1.46
CA LEU A 46 -7.24 -4.53 -2.73
C LEU A 46 -8.77 -4.65 -2.55
N ILE A 47 -9.45 -3.58 -2.14
CA ILE A 47 -10.92 -3.47 -2.30
C ILE A 47 -11.20 -2.31 -3.27
N ILE A 48 -11.61 -2.64 -4.50
CA ILE A 48 -11.70 -1.68 -5.61
C ILE A 48 -13.06 -1.82 -6.30
N ASP A 49 -13.61 -0.70 -6.79
CA ASP A 49 -14.81 -0.54 -7.63
C ASP A 49 -16.14 -0.94 -6.99
N LEU A 50 -16.24 -2.16 -6.46
CA LEU A 50 -17.46 -2.71 -5.90
C LEU A 50 -17.13 -3.67 -4.75
N VAL A 51 -17.96 -3.65 -3.70
CA VAL A 51 -18.01 -4.75 -2.72
C VAL A 51 -19.01 -5.79 -3.22
N PRO A 52 -18.57 -6.99 -3.65
CA PRO A 52 -19.49 -8.00 -4.14
C PRO A 52 -20.29 -8.63 -2.99
N ASP A 53 -21.52 -9.06 -3.27
CA ASP A 53 -22.33 -9.88 -2.36
C ASP A 53 -21.87 -11.36 -2.41
N THR A 54 -20.61 -11.58 -2.01
CA THR A 54 -19.96 -12.89 -2.01
C THR A 54 -19.70 -13.32 -0.58
N PRO A 55 -20.26 -14.47 -0.11
CA PRO A 55 -19.99 -14.99 1.23
C PRO A 55 -18.48 -15.14 1.50
N GLY A 56 -18.02 -14.62 2.64
CA GLY A 56 -16.62 -14.67 3.05
C GLY A 56 -15.71 -13.61 2.39
N TYR A 57 -16.23 -12.74 1.51
CA TYR A 57 -15.43 -11.65 0.94
C TYR A 57 -14.95 -10.69 2.04
N ALA A 58 -15.85 -10.21 2.90
CA ALA A 58 -15.53 -9.32 4.01
C ALA A 58 -14.51 -9.94 4.99
N ASP A 59 -14.65 -11.24 5.29
CA ASP A 59 -13.74 -11.95 6.19
C ASP A 59 -12.31 -12.02 5.64
N ASN A 60 -12.17 -12.27 4.33
CA ASN A 60 -10.87 -12.27 3.65
C ASN A 60 -10.26 -10.86 3.64
N CYS A 61 -11.06 -9.83 3.34
CA CYS A 61 -10.61 -8.43 3.38
C CYS A 61 -10.13 -8.02 4.78
N GLU A 62 -10.88 -8.38 5.82
CA GLU A 62 -10.46 -8.10 7.20
C GLU A 62 -9.15 -8.82 7.53
N ARG A 63 -9.01 -10.10 7.14
CA ARG A 63 -7.76 -10.84 7.32
C ARG A 63 -6.60 -10.16 6.61
N ASN A 64 -6.78 -9.76 5.35
CA ASN A 64 -5.72 -9.09 4.59
C ASN A 64 -5.34 -7.74 5.22
N LEU A 65 -6.30 -6.95 5.69
CA LEU A 65 -5.97 -5.69 6.39
C LEU A 65 -5.14 -5.96 7.66
N ARG A 66 -5.51 -6.99 8.44
CA ARG A 66 -4.75 -7.38 9.64
C ARG A 66 -3.37 -7.91 9.32
N GLU A 67 -3.21 -8.65 8.22
CA GLU A 67 -1.92 -9.18 7.76
C GLU A 67 -0.96 -8.04 7.47
N ILE A 68 -1.38 -7.05 6.66
CA ILE A 68 -0.49 -5.97 6.21
C ILE A 68 -0.09 -5.07 7.37
N ILE A 69 -1.03 -4.74 8.27
CA ILE A 69 -0.76 -3.90 9.44
C ILE A 69 0.26 -4.59 10.35
N ARG A 70 0.18 -5.93 10.49
CA ARG A 70 1.09 -6.69 11.36
C ARG A 70 2.45 -6.93 10.71
N GLN A 71 2.48 -7.23 9.42
CA GLN A 71 3.71 -7.48 8.66
C GLN A 71 4.56 -6.21 8.59
N HIS A 72 3.93 -5.09 8.25
CA HIS A 72 4.61 -3.83 7.98
C HIS A 72 4.54 -2.83 9.15
N PHE A 73 4.12 -3.27 10.34
CA PHE A 73 3.92 -2.41 11.53
C PHE A 73 5.14 -1.55 11.89
N ASN A 74 6.34 -2.09 11.68
CA ASN A 74 7.59 -1.50 12.14
C ASN A 74 8.24 -0.55 11.12
N HIS A 75 7.60 -0.29 9.97
CA HIS A 75 8.09 0.67 9.00
C HIS A 75 7.67 2.09 9.38
N PRO A 76 8.57 2.95 9.93
CA PRO A 76 8.23 4.31 10.33
C PRO A 76 7.81 5.20 9.15
N SER A 77 8.13 4.84 7.91
CA SER A 77 7.63 5.52 6.72
C SER A 77 6.11 5.47 6.59
N ILE A 78 5.46 4.40 7.06
CA ILE A 78 4.01 4.23 6.89
C ILE A 78 3.26 5.12 7.89
N ILE A 79 2.48 6.06 7.34
CA ILE A 79 1.65 6.99 8.13
C ILE A 79 0.14 6.82 7.90
N ASN A 80 -0.25 6.09 6.85
CA ASN A 80 -1.65 5.87 6.48
C ASN A 80 -1.87 4.43 6.03
N TRP A 81 -2.96 3.83 6.52
CA TRP A 81 -3.49 2.54 6.06
C TRP A 81 -4.81 2.76 5.32
N GLY A 82 -4.87 2.36 4.05
CA GLY A 82 -6.09 2.37 3.26
C GLY A 82 -6.67 0.98 3.10
N TYR A 83 -7.96 0.91 2.76
CA TYR A 83 -8.59 -0.38 2.48
C TYR A 83 -9.61 -0.36 1.34
N MET A 84 -10.02 0.80 0.81
CA MET A 84 -10.95 0.90 -0.32
C MET A 84 -10.47 1.97 -1.31
N ASN A 85 -10.56 1.67 -2.60
CA ASN A 85 -10.33 2.60 -3.70
C ASN A 85 -11.56 2.65 -4.62
N GLU A 86 -12.06 3.84 -4.92
CA GLU A 86 -13.12 4.05 -5.94
C GLU A 86 -14.36 3.14 -5.81
N ILE A 87 -14.77 2.83 -4.57
CA ILE A 87 -15.78 1.79 -4.28
C ILE A 87 -17.21 2.07 -4.77
N LEU A 88 -17.43 3.24 -5.34
CA LEU A 88 -18.71 3.68 -5.92
C LEU A 88 -18.55 4.04 -7.41
N LEU A 89 -17.47 3.61 -8.05
CA LEU A 89 -17.23 3.90 -9.46
C LEU A 89 -18.24 3.12 -10.30
N CYS A 90 -19.29 3.82 -10.73
CA CYS A 90 -20.20 3.36 -11.77
C CYS A 90 -19.90 4.15 -13.04
N THR A 91 -19.42 3.47 -14.07
CA THR A 91 -19.41 4.04 -15.43
C THR A 91 -20.85 4.07 -15.96
N PRO A 92 -21.33 5.22 -16.48
CA PRO A 92 -22.67 5.35 -17.03
C PRO A 92 -22.93 4.43 -18.24
#